data_AF-A0A357D7E0-F1
#
_entry.id   AF-A0A357D7E0-F1
#
_cell.length_a   1.000
_cell.length_b   1.000
_cell.length_c   1.000
_cell.angle_alpha   90.00
_cell.angle_beta   90.00
_cell.angle_gamma   90.00
#
_symmetry.space_group_name_H-M   'P 1'
#
loop_
_entity.id
_entity.type
_entity.pdbx_description
1 polymer ?
#
loop_
_entity_poly.entity_id
_entity_poly.type
_entity_poly.pdbx_seq_one_letter_code
_entity_poly.pdbx_strand_id
1 'polypeptide(L)'
;MNRKKLFLLLIGIILLIVVFAMPAFAQEVAEEGYQSNVHGTFLSLLPPILAIALALITKEVYSSLFIGVVSGALLYANFKPLTAYNIMFTEGFIASLADSWNVGILIFLVVLGAIVSL
;
A
#
# COMPACT_ATOMS: atom_id res chain seq x y z
N MET A 1 -46.25 -8.23 -14.90
CA MET A 1 -44.93 -8.54 -14.32
C MET A 1 -44.91 -8.07 -12.88
N ASN A 2 -44.82 -8.99 -11.92
CA ASN A 2 -45.09 -8.74 -10.51
C ASN A 2 -44.07 -7.75 -9.93
N ARG A 3 -44.52 -6.58 -9.43
CA ARG A 3 -43.64 -5.50 -8.94
C ARG A 3 -42.59 -5.98 -7.92
N LYS A 4 -42.89 -7.04 -7.17
CA LYS A 4 -41.95 -7.71 -6.24
C LYS A 4 -40.78 -8.42 -6.94
N LYS A 5 -41.02 -9.05 -8.09
CA LYS A 5 -39.97 -9.69 -8.92
C LYS A 5 -39.08 -8.63 -9.58
N LEU A 6 -39.64 -7.48 -9.96
CA LEU A 6 -38.88 -6.35 -10.51
C LEU A 6 -37.96 -5.73 -9.45
N PHE A 7 -38.44 -5.57 -8.20
CA PHE A 7 -37.63 -5.09 -7.08
C PHE A 7 -36.49 -6.06 -6.71
N LEU A 8 -36.76 -7.37 -6.73
CA LEU A 8 -35.74 -8.41 -6.54
C LEU A 8 -34.68 -8.40 -7.64
N LEU A 9 -35.07 -8.14 -8.89
CA LEU A 9 -34.14 -8.06 -10.02
C LEU A 9 -33.26 -6.79 -9.92
N LEU A 10 -33.84 -5.65 -9.54
CA LEU A 10 -33.08 -4.40 -9.30
C LEU A 10 -32.07 -4.52 -8.16
N ILE A 11 -32.43 -5.17 -7.05
CA ILE A 11 -31.50 -5.47 -5.95
C ILE A 11 -30.36 -6.38 -6.41
N GLY A 12 -30.65 -7.39 -7.25
CA GLY A 12 -29.63 -8.26 -7.83
C GLY A 12 -28.65 -7.51 -8.74
N ILE A 13 -29.14 -6.57 -9.55
CA ILE A 13 -28.30 -5.74 -10.43
C ILE A 13 -27.43 -4.78 -9.61
N ILE A 14 -27.96 -4.19 -8.54
CA ILE A 14 -27.19 -3.31 -7.64
C ILE A 14 -26.08 -4.11 -6.95
N LEU A 15 -26.38 -5.31 -6.43
CA LEU A 15 -25.37 -6.20 -5.85
C LEU A 15 -24.28 -6.57 -6.86
N LEU A 16 -24.64 -6.83 -8.11
CA LEU A 16 -23.69 -7.17 -9.17
C LEU A 16 -22.78 -5.98 -9.53
N ILE A 17 -23.31 -4.75 -9.56
CA ILE A 17 -22.53 -3.54 -9.78
C ILE A 17 -21.57 -3.26 -8.61
N VAL A 18 -22.01 -3.48 -7.36
CA VAL A 18 -21.14 -3.34 -6.18
C VAL A 18 -20.00 -4.36 -6.20
N VAL A 19 -20.27 -5.62 -6.54
CA VAL A 19 -19.23 -6.67 -6.66
C VAL A 19 -18.22 -6.36 -7.78
N PHE A 20 -18.67 -5.75 -8.88
CA PHE A 20 -17.80 -5.37 -9.99
C PHE A 20 -16.98 -4.09 -9.73
N ALA A 21 -17.45 -3.21 -8.83
CA ALA A 21 -16.72 -2.00 -8.43
C ALA A 21 -15.67 -2.24 -7.31
N MET A 22 -15.77 -3.35 -6.58
CA MET A 22 -14.78 -3.74 -5.55
C MET A 22 -13.34 -3.92 -6.08
N PRO A 23 -13.09 -4.56 -7.24
CA PRO A 23 -11.72 -4.63 -7.78
C PRO A 23 -11.16 -3.27 -8.22
N ALA A 24 -12.00 -2.27 -8.52
CA ALA A 24 -11.55 -0.94 -8.94
C ALA A 24 -10.97 -0.09 -7.79
N PHE A 25 -11.29 -0.41 -6.53
CA PHE A 25 -10.66 0.18 -5.34
C PHE A 25 -9.58 -0.72 -4.72
N ALA A 26 -9.38 -1.93 -5.27
CA ALA A 26 -8.43 -2.92 -4.80
C ALA A 26 -7.23 -3.09 -5.75
N GLN A 27 -6.93 -2.07 -6.57
CA GLN A 27 -5.65 -2.01 -7.28
C GLN A 27 -4.56 -1.57 -6.30
N GLU A 28 -4.19 -2.48 -5.41
CA GLU A 28 -2.83 -2.62 -4.93
C GLU A 28 -2.48 -4.09 -5.11
N VAL A 29 -1.49 -4.32 -5.97
CA VAL A 29 -1.09 -5.59 -6.56
C VAL A 29 -0.90 -6.66 -5.48
N ALA A 30 -1.83 -7.60 -5.41
CA ALA A 30 -1.66 -8.86 -4.70
C ALA A 30 -0.94 -9.84 -5.63
N GLU A 31 0.39 -9.77 -5.69
CA GLU A 31 1.21 -10.89 -6.14
C GLU A 31 1.74 -11.67 -4.93
N GLU A 32 1.65 -12.98 -5.04
CA GLU A 32 1.62 -13.94 -3.95
C GLU A 32 2.95 -14.04 -3.18
N GLY A 33 2.89 -13.98 -1.83
CA GLY A 33 3.75 -14.82 -0.99
C GLY A 33 4.62 -14.14 0.07
N TYR A 34 4.06 -13.87 1.25
CA TYR A 34 4.62 -14.19 2.58
C TYR A 34 3.59 -13.76 3.65
N GLN A 35 2.97 -14.73 4.34
CA GLN A 35 2.01 -14.41 5.40
C GLN A 35 2.77 -14.05 6.69
N SER A 36 2.76 -12.78 7.06
CA SER A 36 3.13 -12.34 8.39
C SER A 36 2.10 -12.84 9.41
N ASN A 37 2.54 -13.32 10.57
CA ASN A 37 1.65 -13.74 11.66
C ASN A 37 0.84 -12.59 12.28
N VAL A 38 0.98 -11.39 11.71
CA VAL A 38 0.54 -10.11 12.27
C VAL A 38 -0.50 -9.44 11.37
N HIS A 39 -0.85 -10.04 10.23
CA HIS A 39 -1.88 -9.52 9.33
C HIS A 39 -3.22 -9.32 10.07
N GLY A 40 -3.77 -8.11 9.97
CA GLY A 40 -5.07 -7.76 10.57
C GLY A 40 -5.08 -7.55 12.08
N THR A 41 -3.90 -7.54 12.73
CA THR A 41 -3.78 -7.28 14.17
C THR A 41 -3.37 -5.81 14.43
N PHE A 42 -3.58 -5.30 15.64
CA PHE A 42 -3.16 -3.94 16.05
C PHE A 42 -1.68 -3.64 15.74
N LEU A 43 -0.83 -4.67 15.74
CA LEU A 43 0.59 -4.55 15.39
C LEU A 43 0.85 -4.17 13.92
N SER A 44 -0.12 -4.28 13.00
CA SER A 44 0.02 -3.74 11.63
C SER A 44 0.04 -2.21 11.60
N LEU A 45 -0.50 -1.52 12.62
CA LEU A 45 -0.38 -0.07 12.74
C LEU A 45 0.99 0.37 13.28
N LEU A 46 1.82 -0.57 13.74
CA LEU A 46 3.09 -0.24 14.35
C LEU A 46 4.04 0.51 13.38
N PRO A 47 4.24 0.09 12.12
CA PRO A 47 5.13 0.81 11.20
C PRO A 47 4.68 2.26 10.90
N PRO A 48 3.39 2.55 10.60
CA PRO A 48 2.93 3.93 10.43
C PRO A 48 3.06 4.77 11.70
N ILE A 49 2.68 4.22 12.86
CA ILE A 49 2.76 4.94 14.13
C ILE A 49 4.22 5.28 14.45
N LEU A 50 5.13 4.33 14.23
CA LEU A 50 6.55 4.51 14.48
C LEU A 50 7.14 5.58 13.55
N ALA A 51 6.77 5.58 12.27
CA ALA A 51 7.18 6.62 11.32
C ALA A 51 6.69 8.03 11.70
N ILE A 52 5.44 8.16 12.16
CA ILE A 52 4.89 9.47 12.55
C ILE A 52 5.52 9.94 13.87
N ALA A 53 5.59 9.05 14.86
CA ALA A 53 6.12 9.38 16.18
C ALA A 53 7.59 9.81 16.10
N LEU A 54 8.42 9.08 15.35
CA LEU A 54 9.81 9.45 15.16
C LEU A 54 9.95 10.76 14.38
N ALA A 55 9.11 11.02 13.36
CA ALA A 55 9.17 12.26 12.59
C ALA A 55 8.88 13.49 13.45
N LEU A 56 7.97 13.38 14.42
CA LEU A 56 7.66 14.47 15.36
C LEU A 56 8.78 14.71 16.37
N ILE A 57 9.47 13.67 16.82
CA ILE A 57 10.55 13.78 17.81
C ILE A 57 11.85 14.27 17.14
N THR A 58 12.26 13.63 16.04
CA THR A 58 13.54 13.92 15.38
C THR A 58 13.47 15.15 14.47
N LYS A 59 12.26 15.61 14.12
CA LYS A 59 12.02 16.64 13.10
C LYS A 59 12.63 16.31 11.73
N GLU A 60 13.01 15.05 11.50
CA GLU A 60 13.57 14.56 10.24
C GLU A 60 12.60 13.55 9.62
N VAL A 61 11.87 13.99 8.59
CA VAL A 61 10.84 13.17 7.95
C VAL A 61 11.46 12.00 7.18
N TYR A 62 12.57 12.23 6.46
CA TYR A 62 13.21 11.23 5.61
C TYR A 62 13.80 10.07 6.42
N SER A 63 14.58 10.38 7.45
CA SER A 63 15.16 9.39 8.36
C SER A 63 14.08 8.57 9.08
N SER A 64 12.98 9.24 9.48
CA SER A 64 11.86 8.57 10.14
C SER A 64 11.09 7.64 9.22
N LEU A 65 10.82 8.07 7.98
CA LEU A 65 10.16 7.24 6.97
C LEU A 65 10.93 5.95 6.71
N PHE A 66 12.26 6.05 6.61
CA PHE A 66 13.12 4.88 6.41
C PHE A 66 13.00 3.86 7.55
N ILE A 67 13.05 4.31 8.81
CA ILE A 67 12.90 3.43 9.98
C ILE A 67 11.51 2.79 9.99
N GLY A 68 10.46 3.53 9.62
CA GLY A 68 9.11 3.02 9.43
C GLY A 68 9.06 1.86 8.44
N VAL A 69 9.62 2.04 7.24
CA VAL A 69 9.67 0.99 6.19
C VAL A 69 10.46 -0.23 6.65
N VAL A 70 11.62 -0.05 7.29
CA VAL A 70 12.42 -1.15 7.85
C VAL A 70 11.62 -1.93 8.90
N SER A 71 10.91 -1.25 9.79
CA SER A 71 10.07 -1.90 10.80
C SER A 71 8.90 -2.67 10.16
N GLY A 72 8.31 -2.13 9.10
CA GLY A 72 7.26 -2.79 8.32
C GLY A 72 7.75 -4.06 7.62
N ALA A 73 8.91 -3.99 6.97
CA ALA A 73 9.52 -5.16 6.33
C ALA A 73 9.90 -6.25 7.35
N LEU A 74 10.35 -5.86 8.55
CA LEU A 74 10.68 -6.80 9.63
C LEU A 74 9.45 -7.53 10.18
N LEU A 75 8.35 -6.80 10.38
CA LEU A 75 7.08 -7.39 10.79
C LEU A 75 6.50 -8.28 9.70
N TYR A 76 6.59 -7.84 8.45
CA TYR A 76 6.17 -8.65 7.31
C TYR A 76 6.94 -9.96 7.26
N ALA A 77 8.26 -9.95 7.47
CA ALA A 77 9.14 -11.13 7.45
C ALA A 77 9.20 -11.95 8.75
N ASN A 78 8.22 -11.82 9.66
CA ASN A 78 8.18 -12.53 10.95
C ASN A 78 9.49 -12.46 11.76
N PHE A 79 10.10 -11.28 11.88
CA PHE A 79 11.36 -11.04 12.61
C PHE A 79 12.61 -11.75 12.05
N LYS A 80 12.61 -12.16 10.78
CA LYS A 80 13.80 -12.68 10.08
C LYS A 80 14.51 -11.57 9.30
N PRO A 81 15.66 -11.03 9.77
CA PRO A 81 16.28 -9.85 9.16
C PRO A 81 16.79 -10.09 7.73
N LEU A 82 17.31 -11.28 7.41
CA LEU A 82 17.75 -11.61 6.05
C LEU A 82 16.58 -11.65 5.05
N THR A 83 15.45 -12.19 5.47
CA THR A 83 14.24 -12.25 4.64
C THR A 83 13.61 -10.87 4.51
N ALA A 84 13.54 -10.10 5.61
CA ALA A 84 13.06 -8.72 5.62
C ALA A 84 13.86 -7.82 4.67
N TYR A 85 15.19 -7.95 4.68
CA TYR A 85 16.05 -7.19 3.77
C TYR A 85 15.73 -7.50 2.31
N ASN A 86 15.65 -8.78 1.93
CA ASN A 86 15.31 -9.16 0.56
C ASN A 86 13.95 -8.61 0.15
N ILE A 87 12.91 -8.80 0.98
CA ILE A 87 11.56 -8.30 0.68
C ILE A 87 11.51 -6.78 0.57
N MET A 88 12.19 -6.05 1.47
CA MET A 88 12.25 -4.59 1.43
C MET A 88 12.80 -4.07 0.09
N PHE A 89 13.77 -4.76 -0.49
CA PHE A 89 14.34 -4.38 -1.77
C PHE A 89 13.56 -4.92 -2.96
N THR A 90 13.20 -6.20 -2.99
CA THR A 90 12.52 -6.82 -4.15
C THR A 90 11.07 -6.37 -4.26
N GLU A 91 10.28 -6.56 -3.19
CA GLU A 91 8.85 -6.26 -3.15
C GLU A 91 8.56 -4.80 -2.75
N GLY A 92 9.48 -4.17 -2.02
CA GLY A 92 9.35 -2.77 -1.63
C GLY A 92 9.86 -1.82 -2.71
N PHE A 93 11.17 -1.57 -2.70
CA PHE A 93 11.79 -0.54 -3.54
C PHE A 93 11.72 -0.87 -5.04
N ILE A 94 12.17 -2.07 -5.45
CA ILE A 94 12.29 -2.42 -6.87
C ILE A 94 10.90 -2.53 -7.50
N ALA A 95 9.96 -3.23 -6.88
CA ALA A 95 8.60 -3.33 -7.38
C ALA A 95 7.94 -1.94 -7.52
N SER A 96 8.08 -1.08 -6.52
CA SER A 96 7.53 0.29 -6.56
C SER A 96 8.16 1.15 -7.66
N LEU A 97 9.44 0.95 -7.96
CA LEU A 97 10.17 1.64 -9.03
C LEU A 97 10.02 1.00 -10.41
N ALA A 98 9.54 -0.23 -10.50
CA ALA A 98 9.32 -0.94 -11.76
C ALA A 98 7.91 -0.69 -12.32
N ASP A 99 6.96 -0.31 -11.47
CA ASP A 99 5.61 0.02 -11.90
C ASP A 99 5.61 1.29 -12.78
N SER A 100 5.09 1.14 -14.00
CA SER A 100 4.99 2.21 -14.99
C SER A 100 4.18 3.41 -14.47
N TRP A 101 3.18 3.17 -13.63
CA TRP A 101 2.38 4.23 -13.02
C TRP A 101 3.20 5.08 -12.04
N ASN A 102 3.91 4.40 -11.14
CA ASN A 102 4.75 5.05 -10.13
C ASN A 102 5.92 5.81 -10.78
N VAL A 103 6.57 5.20 -11.76
CA VAL A 103 7.67 5.84 -12.51
C VAL A 103 7.19 7.09 -13.24
N GLY A 104 5.98 7.07 -13.81
CA GLY A 104 5.38 8.25 -14.43
C GLY A 104 5.28 9.43 -13.46
N ILE A 105 4.81 9.18 -12.23
CA ILE A 105 4.73 10.19 -11.17
C ILE A 105 6.12 10.66 -10.74
N LEU A 106 7.09 9.75 -10.59
CA LEU A 106 8.47 10.10 -10.21
C LEU A 106 9.12 11.03 -11.22
N ILE A 107 9.01 10.72 -12.52
CA ILE A 107 9.53 11.58 -13.59
C ILE A 107 8.82 12.94 -13.56
N PHE A 108 7.50 12.96 -13.36
CA PHE A 108 6.74 14.20 -13.25
C PHE A 108 7.21 15.07 -12.07
N LEU A 109 7.42 14.49 -10.89
CA LEU A 109 7.92 15.21 -9.72
C LEU A 109 9.32 15.77 -9.93
N VAL A 110 10.21 15.03 -10.60
CA VAL A 110 11.56 15.51 -10.93
C VAL A 110 11.50 16.70 -11.90
N VAL A 111 10.67 16.62 -12.94
CA VAL A 111 10.51 17.71 -13.91
C VAL A 111 9.89 18.94 -13.25
N LEU A 112 8.84 18.77 -12.42
CA LEU A 112 8.26 19.89 -11.67
C LEU A 112 9.28 20.52 -10.71
N GLY A 113 10.09 19.72 -10.01
CA GLY A 113 11.15 20.21 -9.14
C GLY A 113 12.21 21.02 -9.90
N ALA A 114 12.60 20.56 -11.09
CA ALA A 114 13.55 21.28 -11.95
C ALA A 114 12.99 22.62 -12.44
N ILE A 115 11.70 22.69 -12.78
CA ILE A 115 11.03 23.93 -13.19
C ILE A 115 10.91 24.92 -12.02
N VAL A 116 10.58 24.45 -10.81
CA VAL A 116 10.43 25.34 -9.63
C VAL A 116 11.76 25.89 -9.14
N SER A 117 12.86 25.15 -9.35
CA SER A 117 14.20 25.57 -8.95
C SER A 117 14.88 26.57 -9.91
N LEU A 118 14.35 26.74 -11.13
CA LEU A 118 14.86 27.66 -12.15
C LEU A 118 14.12 29.01 -12.07
#